data_AF-A0A3B6N0L1-F1
#
_entry.id   AF-A0A3B6N0L1-F1
#
_cell.length_a   1.000
_cell.length_b   1.000
_cell.length_c   1.000
_cell.angle_alpha   90.00
_cell.angle_beta   90.00
_cell.angle_gamma   90.00
#
_symmetry.space_group_name_H-M   'P 1'
#
loop_
_entity.id
_entity.type
_entity.pdbx_description
1 polymer ?
#
loop_
_entity_poly.entity_id
_entity_poly.type
_entity_poly.pdbx_seq_one_letter_code
_entity_poly.pdbx_strand_id
1 'polypeptide(L)'
;MYTVPMALAACVSTRVGNELGAGKPRRARMAATVALWCAAGVGLAHVAWTAAFSAQWVSLFTREPSVVFLASAAMPVLGLCELGNCPQTTGCGVLRGTARPAVGARINLLSFYLVGTPVAVLLAFGPWPWTGFGGLWYGLLSAQAACVALVLVAVVWRTDWRVEAMRARRLTGTGAETTATSTEGEEQEEMRRLVAGNGREADVDV
;
A
#
# COMPACT_ATOMS: atom_id res chain seq x y z
N MET A 1 -2.49 15.93 -12.00
CA MET A 1 -2.50 15.84 -10.52
C MET A 1 -2.37 14.40 -10.01
N TYR A 2 -3.03 13.41 -10.63
CA TYR A 2 -2.94 11.99 -10.23
C TYR A 2 -1.62 11.25 -10.58
N THR A 3 -0.76 11.84 -11.40
CA THR A 3 0.51 11.23 -11.84
C THR A 3 1.55 11.16 -10.73
N VAL A 4 1.59 12.14 -9.83
CA VAL A 4 2.55 12.17 -8.71
C VAL A 4 2.28 11.03 -7.71
N PRO A 5 1.04 10.82 -7.22
CA PRO A 5 0.73 9.69 -6.35
C PRO A 5 0.97 8.33 -7.02
N MET A 6 0.65 8.20 -8.32
CA MET A 6 0.90 6.94 -9.04
C MET A 6 2.39 6.62 -9.18
N ALA A 7 3.22 7.61 -9.51
CA ALA A 7 4.67 7.43 -9.59
C ALA A 7 5.25 7.05 -8.22
N LEU A 8 4.79 7.70 -7.15
CA LEU A 8 5.18 7.38 -5.77
C LEU A 8 4.78 5.94 -5.40
N ALA A 9 3.53 5.54 -5.69
CA ALA A 9 3.04 4.20 -5.44
C ALA A 9 3.82 3.12 -6.23
N ALA A 10 4.21 3.40 -7.48
CA ALA A 10 5.02 2.50 -8.30
C ALA A 10 6.44 2.32 -7.72
N CYS A 11 7.12 3.43 -7.41
CA CYS A 11 8.46 3.40 -6.79
C CYS A 11 8.46 2.62 -5.47
N VAL A 12 7.44 2.83 -4.64
CA VAL A 12 7.31 2.17 -3.34
C VAL A 12 7.04 0.69 -3.51
N SER A 13 6.16 0.29 -4.44
CA SER A 13 5.90 -1.11 -4.77
C SER A 13 7.19 -1.83 -5.16
N THR A 14 8.00 -1.24 -6.05
CA THR A 14 9.28 -1.82 -6.49
C THR A 14 10.28 -1.91 -5.35
N ARG A 15 10.42 -0.85 -4.54
CA ARG A 15 11.39 -0.80 -3.45
C ARG A 15 11.05 -1.79 -2.33
N VAL A 16 9.77 -1.87 -1.96
CA VAL A 16 9.26 -2.83 -0.98
C VAL A 16 9.44 -4.26 -1.50
N GLY A 17 9.07 -4.54 -2.76
CA GLY A 17 9.27 -5.85 -3.37
C GLY A 17 10.74 -6.29 -3.39
N ASN A 18 11.67 -5.38 -3.73
CA ASN A 18 13.10 -5.67 -3.77
C ASN A 18 13.69 -5.95 -2.38
N GLU A 19 13.31 -5.17 -1.36
CA GLU A 19 13.79 -5.40 0.02
C GLU A 19 13.19 -6.68 0.65
N LEU A 20 11.96 -7.04 0.29
CA LEU A 20 11.34 -8.31 0.67
C LEU A 20 12.03 -9.50 -0.01
N GLY A 21 12.31 -9.41 -1.31
CA GLY A 21 13.07 -10.41 -2.06
C GLY A 21 14.49 -10.61 -1.54
N ALA A 22 15.13 -9.54 -1.08
CA ALA A 22 16.46 -9.58 -0.45
C ALA A 22 16.46 -10.11 1.00
N GLY A 23 15.30 -10.54 1.54
CA GLY A 23 15.19 -11.08 2.90
C GLY A 23 15.36 -10.03 4.01
N LYS A 24 15.13 -8.74 3.73
CA LYS A 24 15.33 -7.62 4.67
C LYS A 24 14.00 -7.01 5.12
N PRO A 25 13.19 -7.72 5.94
CA PRO A 25 11.84 -7.27 6.33
C PRO A 25 11.83 -5.94 7.08
N ARG A 26 12.87 -5.65 7.87
CA ARG A 26 13.00 -4.39 8.62
C ARG A 26 13.17 -3.19 7.68
N ARG A 27 13.92 -3.34 6.57
CA ARG A 27 14.09 -2.28 5.57
C ARG A 27 12.82 -2.08 4.73
N ALA A 28 12.13 -3.18 4.38
CA ALA A 28 10.85 -3.11 3.69
C ALA A 28 9.79 -2.34 4.50
N ARG A 29 9.69 -2.61 5.82
CA ARG A 29 8.82 -1.85 6.73
C ARG A 29 9.16 -0.36 6.75
N MET A 30 10.45 -0.05 6.87
CA MET A 30 10.90 1.35 6.93
C MET A 30 10.61 2.09 5.61
N ALA A 31 10.81 1.43 4.47
CA ALA A 31 10.47 1.98 3.15
C ALA A 31 8.96 2.26 3.02
N ALA A 32 8.10 1.35 3.48
CA ALA A 32 6.65 1.55 3.48
C ALA A 32 6.20 2.69 4.40
N THR A 33 6.77 2.80 5.61
CA THR A 33 6.46 3.89 6.54
C THR A 33 6.90 5.25 6.00
N VAL A 34 8.11 5.36 5.46
CA VAL A 34 8.61 6.61 4.87
C VAL A 34 7.76 7.01 3.66
N ALA A 35 7.39 6.05 2.83
CA ALA A 35 6.51 6.27 1.69
C ALA A 35 5.14 6.84 2.10
N LEU A 36 4.54 6.30 3.16
CA LEU A 36 3.29 6.78 3.73
C LEU A 36 3.40 8.23 4.21
N TRP A 37 4.50 8.57 4.89
CA TRP A 37 4.77 9.97 5.30
C TRP A 37 4.98 10.90 4.12
N CYS A 38 5.73 10.48 3.09
CA CYS A 38 5.88 11.26 1.87
C CYS A 38 4.54 11.47 1.15
N ALA A 39 3.70 10.43 1.06
CA ALA A 39 2.37 10.54 0.46
C ALA A 39 1.45 11.49 1.22
N ALA A 40 1.51 11.48 2.56
CA ALA A 40 0.79 12.44 3.40
C ALA A 40 1.29 13.88 3.18
N GLY A 41 2.62 14.08 3.08
CA GLY A 41 3.20 15.39 2.80
C GLY A 41 2.81 15.95 1.42
N VAL A 42 2.83 15.10 0.39
CA VAL A 42 2.36 15.46 -0.97
C VAL A 42 0.86 15.79 -0.96
N GLY A 43 0.05 14.99 -0.25
CA GLY A 43 -1.38 15.26 -0.09
C GLY A 43 -1.65 16.58 0.61
N LEU A 44 -0.87 16.94 1.64
CA LEU A 44 -1.03 18.20 2.36
C LEU A 44 -0.67 19.41 1.48
N ALA A 45 0.42 19.31 0.71
CA ALA A 45 0.77 20.33 -0.28
C ALA A 45 -0.33 20.49 -1.34
N HIS A 46 -0.99 19.40 -1.71
CA HIS A 46 -2.10 19.40 -2.66
C HIS A 46 -3.34 20.11 -2.08
N VAL A 47 -3.71 19.82 -0.83
CA VAL A 47 -4.78 20.53 -0.12
C VAL A 47 -4.49 22.03 -0.10
N ALA A 48 -3.28 22.43 0.30
CA ALA A 48 -2.90 23.84 0.35
C ALA A 48 -3.00 24.50 -1.02
N TRP A 49 -2.56 23.83 -2.09
CA TRP A 49 -2.66 24.32 -3.46
C TRP A 49 -4.12 24.48 -3.92
N THR A 50 -4.94 23.44 -3.74
CA THR A 50 -6.36 23.46 -4.13
C THR A 50 -7.17 24.49 -3.35
N ALA A 51 -6.87 24.71 -2.08
CA ALA A 51 -7.50 25.75 -1.28
C ALA A 51 -7.09 27.16 -1.77
N ALA A 52 -5.79 27.39 -2.00
CA ALA A 52 -5.26 28.70 -2.38
C ALA A 52 -5.66 29.14 -3.80
N PHE A 53 -5.69 28.21 -4.76
CA PHE A 53 -5.96 28.53 -6.16
C PHE A 53 -7.35 28.07 -6.67
N SER A 54 -8.25 27.66 -5.76
CA SER A 54 -9.59 27.14 -6.08
C SER A 54 -10.37 28.03 -7.05
N ALA A 55 -10.53 29.31 -6.72
CA ALA A 55 -11.33 30.25 -7.51
C ALA A 55 -10.71 30.54 -8.89
N GLN A 56 -9.38 30.70 -8.94
CA GLN A 56 -8.65 31.00 -10.18
C GLN A 56 -8.66 29.81 -11.13
N TRP A 57 -8.48 28.58 -10.62
CA TRP A 57 -8.56 27.36 -11.42
C TRP A 57 -9.95 27.13 -12.01
N VAL A 58 -10.99 27.29 -11.20
CA VAL A 58 -12.38 27.09 -11.64
C VAL A 58 -12.78 28.12 -12.71
N SER A 59 -12.35 29.37 -12.56
CA SER A 59 -12.62 30.43 -13.55
C SER A 59 -11.99 30.19 -14.92
N LEU A 60 -11.00 29.29 -15.00
CA LEU A 60 -10.36 28.90 -16.26
C LEU A 60 -11.26 27.96 -17.09
N PHE A 61 -12.10 27.18 -16.43
CA PHE A 61 -12.95 26.17 -17.07
C PHE A 61 -14.36 26.64 -17.37
N THR A 62 -14.91 27.55 -16.56
CA THR A 62 -16.24 28.10 -16.80
C THR A 62 -16.32 29.58 -16.44
N ARG A 63 -17.16 30.30 -17.17
CA ARG A 63 -17.48 31.72 -16.92
C ARG A 63 -18.86 31.92 -16.32
N GLU A 64 -19.62 30.84 -16.12
CA GLU A 64 -20.96 30.89 -15.55
C GLU A 64 -20.86 31.01 -14.01
N PRO A 65 -21.32 32.13 -13.41
CA PRO A 65 -21.03 32.45 -12.02
C PRO A 65 -21.64 31.45 -11.02
N SER A 66 -22.77 30.80 -11.36
CA SER A 66 -23.40 29.79 -10.51
C SER A 66 -22.54 28.54 -10.39
N VAL A 67 -22.00 28.04 -11.50
CA VAL A 67 -21.06 26.90 -11.51
C VAL A 67 -19.71 27.29 -10.89
N VAL A 68 -19.20 28.51 -11.09
CA VAL A 68 -17.96 28.95 -10.44
C VAL A 68 -18.08 28.93 -8.91
N PHE A 69 -19.21 29.42 -8.38
CA PHE A 69 -19.46 29.39 -6.94
C PHE A 69 -19.51 27.95 -6.41
N LEU A 70 -20.25 27.06 -7.09
CA LEU A 70 -20.42 25.68 -6.65
C LEU A 70 -19.11 24.87 -6.75
N ALA A 71 -18.35 25.05 -7.82
CA ALA A 71 -17.09 24.34 -8.05
C ALA A 71 -15.95 24.86 -7.15
N SER A 72 -15.91 26.17 -6.86
CA SER A 72 -14.94 26.72 -5.90
C SER A 72 -15.20 26.23 -4.47
N ALA A 73 -16.46 26.05 -4.08
CA ALA A 73 -16.84 25.42 -2.81
C ALA A 73 -16.46 23.93 -2.72
N ALA A 74 -16.45 23.20 -3.85
CA ALA A 74 -16.06 21.79 -3.91
C ALA A 74 -14.54 21.55 -3.91
N MET A 75 -13.74 22.51 -4.39
CA MET A 75 -12.29 22.40 -4.51
C MET A 75 -11.56 22.06 -3.19
N PRO A 76 -11.87 22.69 -2.03
CA PRO A 76 -11.28 22.30 -0.75
C PRO A 76 -11.64 20.86 -0.35
N VAL A 77 -12.86 20.42 -0.65
CA VAL A 77 -13.31 19.04 -0.36
C VAL A 77 -12.59 18.04 -1.25
N LEU A 78 -12.37 18.38 -2.51
CA LEU A 78 -11.52 17.63 -3.44
C LEU A 78 -10.07 17.52 -2.95
N GLY A 79 -9.50 18.62 -2.47
CA GLY A 79 -8.17 18.63 -1.85
C GLY A 79 -8.10 17.66 -0.67
N LEU A 80 -9.09 17.70 0.22
CA LEU A 80 -9.21 16.77 1.34
C LEU A 80 -9.37 15.31 0.89
N CYS A 81 -10.12 15.06 -0.18
CA CYS A 81 -10.23 13.72 -0.76
C CYS A 81 -8.88 13.23 -1.29
N GLU A 82 -8.12 14.08 -1.98
CA GLU A 82 -6.77 13.76 -2.49
C GLU A 82 -5.78 13.48 -1.36
N LEU A 83 -5.90 14.17 -0.23
CA LEU A 83 -5.12 13.89 0.99
C LEU A 83 -5.33 12.44 1.47
N GLY A 84 -6.56 11.92 1.41
CA GLY A 84 -6.86 10.52 1.74
C GLY A 84 -6.48 9.54 0.61
N ASN A 85 -6.57 9.99 -0.64
CA ASN A 85 -6.31 9.18 -1.82
C ASN A 85 -4.81 8.82 -1.94
N CYS A 86 -3.90 9.76 -1.65
CA CYS A 86 -2.45 9.55 -1.78
C CYS A 86 -1.90 8.43 -0.86
N PRO A 87 -2.20 8.39 0.45
CA PRO A 87 -1.78 7.30 1.32
C PRO A 87 -2.50 5.99 1.00
N GLN A 88 -3.75 6.03 0.56
CA GLN A 88 -4.47 4.83 0.09
C GLN A 88 -3.80 4.21 -1.14
N THR A 89 -3.48 5.00 -2.17
CA THR A 89 -2.79 4.49 -3.38
C THR A 89 -1.42 3.94 -3.03
N THR A 90 -0.70 4.62 -2.14
CA THR A 90 0.61 4.18 -1.64
C THR A 90 0.50 2.86 -0.88
N GLY A 91 -0.48 2.73 0.03
CA GLY A 91 -0.72 1.49 0.77
C GLY A 91 -1.16 0.33 -0.13
N CYS A 92 -1.99 0.59 -1.14
CA CYS A 92 -2.28 -0.38 -2.20
C CYS A 92 -1.02 -0.77 -2.99
N GLY A 93 -0.09 0.17 -3.22
CA GLY A 93 1.23 -0.10 -3.80
C GLY A 93 2.09 -1.02 -2.92
N VAL A 94 2.11 -0.80 -1.61
CA VAL A 94 2.79 -1.69 -0.64
C VAL A 94 2.15 -3.09 -0.63
N LEU A 95 0.82 -3.17 -0.68
CA LEU A 95 0.07 -4.42 -0.77
C LEU A 95 0.34 -5.18 -2.08
N ARG A 96 0.50 -4.47 -3.20
CA ARG A 96 0.95 -5.06 -4.47
C ARG A 96 2.39 -5.56 -4.38
N GLY A 97 3.30 -4.77 -3.82
CA GLY A 97 4.71 -5.15 -3.62
C GLY A 97 4.91 -6.34 -2.66
N THR A 98 3.93 -6.62 -1.80
CA THR A 98 3.88 -7.80 -0.91
C THR A 98 3.10 -8.98 -1.50
N ALA A 99 2.72 -8.93 -2.79
CA ALA A 99 1.91 -9.93 -3.48
C ALA A 99 0.52 -10.18 -2.84
N ARG A 100 -0.07 -9.15 -2.23
CA ARG A 100 -1.42 -9.18 -1.62
C ARG A 100 -2.39 -8.13 -2.21
N PRO A 101 -2.54 -8.03 -3.55
CA PRO A 101 -3.45 -7.06 -4.16
C PRO A 101 -4.92 -7.26 -3.74
N ALA A 102 -5.33 -8.51 -3.50
CA ALA A 102 -6.70 -8.86 -3.13
C ALA A 102 -7.16 -8.28 -1.78
N VAL A 103 -6.24 -7.93 -0.88
CA VAL A 103 -6.58 -7.26 0.39
C VAL A 103 -6.96 -5.80 0.12
N GLY A 104 -6.17 -5.09 -0.70
CA GLY A 104 -6.46 -3.71 -1.09
C GLY A 104 -7.77 -3.58 -1.87
N ALA A 105 -8.03 -4.51 -2.80
CA ALA A 105 -9.28 -4.55 -3.56
C ALA A 105 -10.51 -4.73 -2.67
N ARG A 106 -10.44 -5.66 -1.70
CA ARG A 106 -11.54 -5.88 -0.74
C ARG A 106 -11.80 -4.67 0.14
N ILE A 107 -10.74 -4.02 0.64
CA ILE A 107 -10.88 -2.80 1.46
C ILE A 107 -11.54 -1.69 0.65
N ASN A 108 -11.09 -1.46 -0.58
CA ASN A 108 -11.67 -0.43 -1.45
C ASN A 108 -13.16 -0.69 -1.72
N LEU A 109 -13.53 -1.95 -2.02
CA LEU A 109 -14.92 -2.32 -2.25
C LEU A 109 -15.77 -2.09 -0.99
N LEU A 110 -15.27 -2.50 0.19
CA LEU A 110 -15.96 -2.31 1.46
C LEU A 110 -16.17 -0.83 1.78
N SER A 111 -15.12 -0.02 1.63
CA SER A 111 -15.18 1.41 1.96
C SER A 111 -16.11 2.19 1.05
N PHE A 112 -16.09 1.93 -0.25
CA PHE A 112 -16.96 2.63 -1.18
C PHE A 112 -18.42 2.16 -1.08
N TYR A 113 -18.67 0.85 -0.99
CA TYR A 113 -20.04 0.32 -1.03
C TYR A 113 -20.72 0.25 0.35
N LEU A 114 -20.02 -0.13 1.42
CA LEU A 114 -20.63 -0.26 2.75
C LEU A 114 -20.62 1.03 3.56
N VAL A 115 -19.73 1.98 3.25
CA VAL A 115 -19.63 3.24 4.00
C VAL A 115 -19.98 4.41 3.10
N GLY A 116 -19.28 4.55 1.97
CA GLY A 116 -19.47 5.67 1.05
C GLY A 116 -20.89 5.80 0.52
N THR A 117 -21.43 4.73 -0.06
CA THR A 117 -22.78 4.72 -0.64
C THR A 117 -23.88 5.03 0.38
N PRO A 118 -23.98 4.36 1.54
CA PRO A 118 -25.04 4.69 2.49
C PRO A 118 -24.92 6.09 3.07
N VAL A 119 -23.69 6.56 3.37
CA VAL A 119 -23.48 7.92 3.87
C VAL A 119 -23.84 8.95 2.79
N ALA A 120 -23.46 8.73 1.52
CA ALA A 120 -23.82 9.59 0.41
C ALA A 120 -25.33 9.67 0.21
N VAL A 121 -26.04 8.54 0.24
CA VAL A 121 -27.50 8.50 0.09
C VAL A 121 -28.21 9.17 1.27
N LEU A 122 -27.76 8.90 2.51
CA LEU A 122 -28.31 9.53 3.72
C LEU A 122 -28.10 11.05 3.73
N LEU A 123 -26.93 11.54 3.34
CA LEU A 123 -26.66 12.98 3.33
C LEU A 123 -27.27 13.70 2.12
N ALA A 124 -27.38 13.04 0.96
CA ALA A 124 -27.92 13.66 -0.25
C ALA A 124 -29.46 13.65 -0.29
N PHE A 125 -30.11 12.61 0.23
CA PHE A 125 -31.57 12.41 0.16
C PHE A 125 -32.26 12.31 1.52
N GLY A 126 -31.52 12.43 2.62
CA GLY A 126 -32.08 12.37 3.97
C GLY A 126 -32.89 13.60 4.38
N PRO A 127 -33.41 13.63 5.61
CA PRO A 127 -34.32 14.67 6.11
C PRO A 127 -33.67 16.06 6.26
N TRP A 128 -32.37 16.21 5.98
CA TRP A 128 -31.69 17.51 6.05
C TRP A 128 -31.87 18.30 4.74
N PRO A 129 -32.54 19.48 4.75
CA PRO A 129 -32.97 20.15 3.53
C PRO A 129 -31.85 20.84 2.72
N TRP A 130 -30.57 20.71 3.09
CA TRP A 130 -29.50 21.60 2.60
C TRP A 130 -28.23 20.90 2.09
N THR A 131 -28.19 19.56 2.09
CA THR A 131 -26.95 18.81 1.80
C THR A 131 -26.98 18.05 0.47
N GLY A 132 -27.82 18.38 -0.50
CA GLY A 132 -27.87 17.67 -1.80
C GLY A 132 -26.49 17.50 -2.46
N PHE A 133 -25.89 18.60 -2.94
CA PHE A 133 -24.58 18.56 -3.60
C PHE A 133 -23.44 18.29 -2.61
N GLY A 134 -23.40 18.98 -1.47
CA GLY A 134 -22.35 18.81 -0.46
C GLY A 134 -22.34 17.42 0.17
N GLY A 135 -23.51 16.80 0.34
CA GLY A 135 -23.68 15.47 0.92
C GLY A 135 -23.08 14.36 0.08
N LEU A 136 -23.10 14.50 -1.24
CA LEU A 136 -22.38 13.59 -2.14
C LEU A 136 -20.87 13.66 -1.91
N TRP A 137 -20.33 14.87 -1.72
CA TRP A 137 -18.92 15.10 -1.43
C TRP A 137 -18.51 14.61 -0.05
N TYR A 138 -19.34 14.81 0.97
CA TYR A 138 -19.11 14.26 2.31
C TYR A 138 -19.20 12.73 2.32
N GLY A 139 -20.09 12.15 1.52
CA GLY A 139 -20.15 10.70 1.27
C GLY A 139 -18.85 10.17 0.67
N LEU A 140 -18.32 10.83 -0.37
CA LEU A 140 -17.03 10.50 -0.97
C LEU A 140 -15.87 10.64 0.04
N LEU A 141 -15.86 11.73 0.82
CA LEU A 141 -14.85 11.98 1.84
C LEU A 141 -14.87 10.89 2.92
N SER A 142 -16.05 10.46 3.35
CA SER A 142 -16.22 9.38 4.33
C SER A 142 -15.71 8.03 3.79
N ALA A 143 -15.96 7.74 2.51
CA ALA A 143 -15.46 6.54 1.83
C ALA A 143 -13.93 6.54 1.80
N GLN A 144 -13.33 7.68 1.44
CA GLN A 144 -11.88 7.82 1.37
C GLN A 144 -11.21 7.73 2.74
N ALA A 145 -11.82 8.35 3.76
CA ALA A 145 -11.36 8.28 5.14
C ALA A 145 -11.41 6.84 5.67
N ALA A 146 -12.50 6.13 5.42
CA ALA A 146 -12.62 4.72 5.78
C ALA A 146 -11.58 3.86 5.04
N CYS A 147 -11.36 4.11 3.75
CA CYS A 147 -10.43 3.33 2.96
C CYS A 147 -8.98 3.54 3.40
N VAL A 148 -8.56 4.78 3.63
CA VAL A 148 -7.19 5.08 4.08
C VAL A 148 -6.93 4.51 5.47
N ALA A 149 -7.90 4.61 6.39
CA ALA A 149 -7.80 4.05 7.73
C ALA A 149 -7.65 2.52 7.69
N LEU A 150 -8.49 1.83 6.91
CA LEU A 150 -8.44 0.37 6.77
C LEU A 150 -7.15 -0.11 6.09
N VAL A 151 -6.67 0.61 5.07
CA VAL A 151 -5.39 0.32 4.41
C VAL A 151 -4.23 0.52 5.38
N LEU A 152 -4.22 1.61 6.14
CA LEU A 152 -3.20 1.87 7.17
C LEU A 152 -3.20 0.77 8.24
N VAL A 153 -4.36 0.37 8.75
CA VAL A 153 -4.48 -0.74 9.70
C VAL A 153 -4.00 -2.05 9.07
N ALA A 154 -4.36 -2.33 7.82
CA ALA A 154 -3.89 -3.53 7.13
C ALA A 154 -2.36 -3.56 6.97
N VAL A 155 -1.75 -2.43 6.61
CA VAL A 155 -0.30 -2.31 6.40
C VAL A 155 0.48 -2.26 7.72
N VAL A 156 -0.02 -1.57 8.75
CA VAL A 156 0.71 -1.33 10.01
C VAL A 156 0.45 -2.43 11.04
N TRP A 157 -0.78 -2.91 11.17
CA TRP A 157 -1.17 -3.90 12.19
C TRP A 157 -1.25 -5.33 11.68
N ARG A 158 -1.74 -5.57 10.45
CA ARG A 158 -1.94 -6.93 9.92
C ARG A 158 -0.73 -7.48 9.14
N THR A 159 0.23 -6.63 8.79
CA THR A 159 1.39 -7.04 7.99
C THR A 159 2.54 -7.46 8.90
N ASP A 160 2.67 -8.77 9.09
CA ASP A 160 3.87 -9.33 9.70
C ASP A 160 4.97 -9.45 8.64
N TRP A 161 5.87 -8.47 8.65
CA TRP A 161 6.95 -8.34 7.68
C TRP A 161 7.86 -9.58 7.65
N ARG A 162 7.97 -10.33 8.75
CA ARG A 162 8.76 -11.59 8.80
C ARG A 162 8.09 -12.69 7.99
N VAL A 163 6.76 -12.81 8.11
CA VAL A 163 5.96 -13.78 7.35
C VAL A 163 5.97 -13.43 5.86
N GLU A 164 5.89 -12.15 5.50
CA GLU A 164 5.96 -11.75 4.09
C GLU A 164 7.35 -11.97 3.49
N ALA A 165 8.43 -11.77 4.24
CA ALA A 165 9.78 -12.08 3.75
C ALA A 165 9.95 -13.59 3.53
N MET A 166 9.40 -14.42 4.42
CA MET A 166 9.37 -15.89 4.22
C MET A 166 8.54 -16.27 3.00
N ARG A 167 7.38 -15.63 2.78
CA ARG A 167 6.52 -15.86 1.63
C ARG A 167 7.21 -15.44 0.32
N ALA A 168 7.91 -14.31 0.33
CA ALA A 168 8.74 -13.86 -0.79
C ALA A 168 9.85 -14.87 -1.12
N ARG A 169 10.59 -15.37 -0.12
CA ARG A 169 11.62 -16.41 -0.32
C ARG A 169 11.07 -17.73 -0.88
N ARG A 170 9.82 -18.09 -0.55
CA ARG A 170 9.14 -19.26 -1.13
C ARG A 170 8.75 -19.03 -2.58
N LEU A 171 8.32 -17.82 -2.93
CA LEU A 171 7.92 -17.46 -4.29
C LEU A 171 9.12 -17.31 -5.24
N THR A 172 10.31 -16.95 -4.73
CA THR A 172 11.54 -16.84 -5.52
C THR A 172 12.34 -18.15 -5.62
N GLY A 173 11.84 -19.28 -5.12
CA GLY A 173 12.51 -20.59 -5.21
C GLY A 173 13.75 -20.77 -4.31
N THR A 174 14.31 -19.69 -3.76
CA THR A 174 15.53 -19.70 -2.92
C THR A 174 15.37 -20.50 -1.62
N GLY A 175 14.12 -20.69 -1.16
CA GLY A 175 13.81 -21.55 -0.02
C GLY A 175 14.01 -23.04 -0.32
N ALA A 176 13.88 -23.49 -1.58
CA ALA A 176 14.13 -24.88 -1.97
C ALA A 176 15.64 -25.12 -2.18
N GLU A 177 16.36 -24.15 -2.76
CA GLU A 177 17.82 -24.23 -2.91
C GLU A 177 18.53 -24.27 -1.56
N THR A 178 18.19 -23.41 -0.59
CA THR A 178 18.90 -23.39 0.70
C THR A 178 18.75 -24.71 1.47
N THR A 179 17.59 -25.37 1.36
CA THR A 179 17.35 -26.68 1.99
C THR A 179 18.06 -27.79 1.24
N ALA A 180 18.06 -27.77 -0.09
CA ALA A 180 18.81 -28.72 -0.90
C ALA A 180 20.33 -28.64 -0.64
N THR A 181 20.90 -27.43 -0.59
CA THR A 181 22.34 -27.24 -0.35
C THR A 181 22.76 -27.62 1.07
N SER A 182 21.89 -27.44 2.08
CA SER A 182 22.17 -27.91 3.43
C SER A 182 22.14 -29.44 3.55
N THR A 183 21.20 -30.09 2.87
CA THR A 183 21.07 -31.55 2.89
C THR A 183 22.21 -32.22 2.09
N GLU A 184 22.56 -31.69 0.93
CA GLU A 184 23.71 -32.17 0.14
C GLU A 184 25.05 -31.97 0.87
N GLY A 185 25.19 -30.87 1.63
CA GLY A 185 26.38 -30.61 2.45
C GLY A 185 26.52 -31.56 3.64
N GLU A 186 25.41 -31.91 4.30
CA GLU A 186 25.38 -32.90 5.39
C GLU A 186 25.67 -34.31 4.88
N GLU A 187 25.09 -34.73 3.75
CA GLU A 187 25.34 -36.03 3.12
C GLU A 187 26.80 -36.17 2.63
N GLN A 188 27.38 -35.11 2.06
CA GLN A 188 28.79 -35.14 1.65
C GLN A 188 29.77 -35.17 2.83
N GLU A 189 29.47 -34.47 3.91
CA GLU A 189 30.27 -34.48 5.14
C GLU A 189 30.21 -35.85 5.83
N GLU A 190 29.03 -36.48 5.88
CA GLU A 190 28.83 -37.83 6.42
C GLU A 190 29.54 -38.90 5.57
N MET A 191 29.42 -38.83 4.24
CA MET A 191 30.15 -39.70 3.31
C MET A 191 31.66 -39.56 3.46
N ARG A 192 32.18 -38.35 3.63
CA ARG A 192 33.62 -38.11 3.88
C ARG A 192 34.09 -38.71 5.19
N ARG A 193 33.27 -38.68 6.25
CA ARG A 193 33.60 -39.27 7.55
C ARG A 193 33.62 -40.80 7.50
N LEU A 194 32.70 -41.42 6.77
CA LEU A 194 32.67 -42.88 6.58
C LEU A 194 33.90 -43.37 5.80
N VAL A 195 34.29 -42.68 4.71
CA VAL A 195 35.50 -43.03 3.94
C VAL A 195 36.78 -42.80 4.76
N ALA A 196 36.85 -41.73 5.54
CA ALA A 196 37.99 -41.45 6.41
C ALA A 196 38.11 -42.39 7.63
N GLY A 197 36.98 -42.92 8.12
CA GLY A 197 36.94 -43.94 9.17
C GLY A 197 37.44 -45.29 8.66
N ASN A 198 37.02 -45.70 7.46
CA ASN A 198 37.38 -46.99 6.87
C ASN A 198 38.87 -47.09 6.47
N GLY A 199 39.56 -45.96 6.27
CA GLY A 199 40.99 -45.92 5.94
C GLY A 199 41.93 -46.15 7.13
N ARG A 200 41.42 -46.18 8.36
CA ARG A 200 42.23 -46.41 9.58
C ARG A 200 42.23 -47.85 10.08
N GLU A 201 41.31 -48.70 9.61
CA GLU A 201 41.28 -50.13 9.95
C GLU A 201 42.11 -51.01 8.99
N ALA A 202 42.63 -50.45 7.89
CA ALA A 202 43.42 -51.22 6.92
C ALA A 202 44.94 -51.20 7.16
N ASP A 203 45.43 -50.57 8.24
CA ASP A 203 46.86 -50.47 8.56
C ASP A 203 47.21 -51.08 9.94
N VAL A 204 46.33 -51.92 10.47
CA VAL A 204 46.58 -52.71 11.69
C VAL A 204 46.32 -54.18 11.37
N ASP A 205 47.12 -54.75 10.46
CA ASP A 205 47.36 -56.20 10.34
C ASP A 205 48.38 -56.47 9.22
N VAL A 206 49.67 -56.11 9.45
CA VAL A 206 50.86 -56.83 8.92
C VAL A 206 52.02 -56.67 9.91
#